data_AF-A0A7G8IY55-F1
#
_entry.id   AF-A0A7G8IY55-F1
#
_cell.length_a   1.000
_cell.length_b   1.000
_cell.length_c   1.000
_cell.angle_alpha   90.00
_cell.angle_beta   90.00
_cell.angle_gamma   90.00
#
_symmetry.space_group_name_H-M   'P 1'
#
loop_
_entity.id
_entity.type
_entity.pdbx_description
1 polymer ?
#
loop_
_entity_poly.entity_id
_entity_poly.type
_entity_poly.pdbx_seq_one_letter_code
_entity_poly.pdbx_strand_id
1 'polypeptide(L)'
;MATRVHADSTIAHCQLSHHNPSIPLQSGPCRFSQRQGNVTIMFRDQTFNFPYSAAGQSYQRSNSTTGIRFDMSGGATIEVLWR
;
A
#
# COMPACT_ATOMS: atom_id res chain seq x y z
N MET A 1 -28.24 10.75 -13.20
CA MET A 1 -26.84 10.30 -13.39
C MET A 1 -26.32 9.82 -12.05
N ALA A 2 -26.12 8.51 -11.88
CA ALA A 2 -25.57 7.98 -10.62
C ALA A 2 -24.06 8.25 -10.62
N THR A 3 -23.60 9.14 -9.75
CA THR A 3 -22.18 9.32 -9.47
C THR A 3 -21.67 7.98 -8.98
N ARG A 4 -20.87 7.28 -9.80
CA ARG A 4 -20.15 6.10 -9.32
C ARG A 4 -19.24 6.62 -8.22
N VAL A 5 -19.61 6.38 -6.97
CA VAL A 5 -18.65 6.40 -5.86
C VAL A 5 -17.73 5.23 -6.18
N HIS A 6 -16.66 5.53 -6.93
CA HIS A 6 -15.54 4.64 -7.02
C HIS A 6 -15.13 4.42 -5.57
N ALA A 7 -15.41 3.24 -5.03
CA ALA A 7 -14.41 2.62 -4.20
C ALA A 7 -13.09 2.86 -4.93
N ASP A 8 -12.17 3.67 -4.37
CA ASP A 8 -10.93 4.08 -5.03
C ASP A 8 -9.97 2.89 -5.08
N SER A 9 -10.45 1.81 -5.69
CA SER A 9 -9.78 0.56 -5.85
C SER A 9 -9.22 0.55 -7.26
N THR A 10 -7.91 0.62 -7.38
CA THR A 10 -7.22 0.59 -8.67
C THR A 10 -6.22 -0.55 -8.71
N ILE A 11 -5.97 -1.04 -9.92
CA ILE A 11 -4.84 -1.94 -10.16
C ILE A 11 -3.60 -1.05 -10.24
N ALA A 12 -2.62 -1.37 -9.41
CA ALA A 12 -1.35 -0.69 -9.34
C ALA A 12 -0.22 -1.73 -9.40
N HIS A 13 1.01 -1.25 -9.43
CA HIS A 13 2.18 -2.12 -9.28
C HIS A 13 2.76 -1.94 -7.88
N CYS A 14 2.90 -3.02 -7.12
CA CYS A 14 3.46 -2.94 -5.78
C CYS A 14 4.88 -3.50 -5.70
N GLN A 15 5.65 -2.96 -4.76
CA GLN A 15 6.94 -3.48 -4.34
C GLN A 15 6.93 -3.67 -2.82
N LEU A 16 7.24 -4.89 -2.36
CA LEU A 16 7.38 -5.22 -0.94
C LEU A 16 8.84 -5.57 -0.66
N SER A 17 9.45 -4.79 0.22
CA SER A 17 10.80 -5.02 0.74
C SER A 17 10.76 -5.27 2.24
N HIS A 18 11.76 -6.00 2.73
CA HIS A 18 11.98 -6.23 4.15
C HIS A 18 13.35 -5.68 4.53
N HIS A 19 13.48 -5.25 5.78
CA HIS A 19 14.77 -4.83 6.34
C HIS A 19 15.75 -6.02 6.43
N ASN A 20 15.23 -7.25 6.56
CA ASN A 20 16.05 -8.45 6.46
C ASN A 20 16.50 -8.66 5.00
N PRO A 21 17.80 -8.55 4.69
CA PRO A 21 18.32 -8.66 3.32
C PRO A 21 18.23 -10.08 2.75
N SER A 22 18.00 -11.10 3.59
CA SER A 22 17.77 -12.48 3.13
C SER A 22 16.40 -12.68 2.48
N ILE A 23 15.46 -11.74 2.66
CA ILE A 23 14.15 -11.78 2.03
C ILE A 23 14.21 -10.95 0.73
N PRO A 24 14.05 -11.58 -0.45
CA PRO A 24 14.15 -10.86 -1.71
C PRO A 24 13.00 -9.86 -1.88
N LEU A 25 13.30 -8.75 -2.57
CA LEU A 25 12.30 -7.79 -2.99
C LEU A 25 11.21 -8.49 -3.81
N GLN A 26 9.96 -8.31 -3.41
CA GLN A 26 8.81 -8.81 -4.13
C GLN A 26 8.17 -7.69 -4.94
N SER A 27 7.81 -7.97 -6.19
CA SER A 27 7.28 -6.97 -7.12
C SER A 27 6.20 -7.60 -7.99
N GLY A 28 5.14 -6.85 -8.31
CA GLY A 28 4.07 -7.33 -9.18
C GLY A 28 2.78 -6.50 -9.10
N PRO A 29 1.73 -6.89 -9.84
CA PRO A 29 0.45 -6.22 -9.77
C PRO A 29 -0.17 -6.36 -8.37
N CYS A 30 -0.85 -5.33 -7.93
CA CYS A 30 -1.59 -5.30 -6.67
C CYS A 30 -2.90 -4.54 -6.84
N ARG A 31 -3.83 -4.79 -5.93
CA ARG A 31 -5.04 -3.98 -5.80
C ARG A 31 -4.85 -3.02 -4.64
N PHE A 32 -4.76 -1.74 -4.94
CA PHE A 32 -4.81 -0.67 -3.95
C PHE A 32 -6.25 -0.24 -3.78
N SER A 33 -6.71 -0.01 -2.55
CA SER A 33 -8.02 0.57 -2.24
C SER A 33 -7.90 1.59 -1.13
N GLN A 34 -8.43 2.79 -1.33
CA GLN A 34 -8.52 3.82 -0.29
C GLN A 34 -9.96 4.24 0.00
N ARG A 35 -10.35 4.29 1.28
CA ARG A 35 -11.65 4.82 1.72
C ARG A 35 -11.53 5.54 3.06
N GLN A 36 -11.94 6.80 3.10
CA GLN A 36 -11.95 7.63 4.32
C GLN A 36 -10.59 7.61 5.05
N GLY A 37 -9.50 7.71 4.30
CA GLY A 37 -8.13 7.67 4.84
C GLY A 37 -7.59 6.28 5.16
N ASN A 38 -8.44 5.24 5.24
CA ASN A 38 -8.01 3.85 5.40
C ASN A 38 -7.56 3.29 4.05
N VAL A 39 -6.46 2.54 4.08
CA VAL A 39 -5.90 1.91 2.87
C VAL A 39 -5.85 0.39 3.06
N THR A 40 -6.24 -0.33 2.02
CA THR A 40 -6.05 -1.76 1.89
C THR A 40 -5.27 -2.05 0.62
N ILE A 41 -4.20 -2.82 0.73
CA ILE A 41 -3.39 -3.28 -0.41
C ILE A 41 -3.43 -4.80 -0.44
N MET A 42 -3.94 -5.37 -1.52
CA MET A 42 -3.86 -6.80 -1.79
C MET A 42 -2.71 -7.05 -2.76
N PHE A 43 -1.70 -7.78 -2.31
CA PHE A 43 -0.52 -8.09 -3.10
C PHE A 43 -0.16 -9.57 -2.92
N ARG A 44 -0.24 -10.34 -4.01
CA ARG A 44 -0.14 -11.81 -3.99
C ARG A 44 -1.16 -12.39 -3.00
N ASP A 45 -0.74 -13.28 -2.10
CA ASP A 45 -1.57 -13.89 -1.06
C ASP A 45 -1.65 -13.05 0.23
N GLN A 46 -1.11 -11.83 0.23
CA GLN A 46 -1.06 -10.96 1.41
C GLN A 46 -2.03 -9.77 1.28
N THR A 47 -2.67 -9.43 2.40
CA THR A 47 -3.48 -8.22 2.53
C THR A 47 -2.88 -7.32 3.60
N PHE A 48 -2.51 -6.11 3.21
CA PHE A 48 -1.97 -5.09 4.10
C PHE A 48 -3.06 -4.05 4.38
N ASN A 49 -3.35 -3.84 5.66
CA ASN A 49 -4.33 -2.86 6.11
C ASN A 49 -3.63 -1.73 6.84
N PHE A 50 -3.91 -0.52 6.40
CA PHE A 50 -3.34 0.72 6.91
C PHE A 50 -4.49 1.61 7.37
N PRO A 51 -5.01 1.39 8.59
CA PRO A 51 -6.06 2.23 9.13
C PRO A 51 -5.51 3.61 9.45
N TYR A 52 -6.29 4.65 9.14
CA TYR A 52 -5.85 6.04 9.31
C TYR A 52 -5.35 6.34 10.73
N SER A 53 -5.99 5.75 11.74
CA SER A 53 -5.64 5.92 13.15
C SER A 53 -4.27 5.37 13.54
N ALA A 54 -3.69 4.46 12.75
CA ALA A 54 -2.37 3.88 13.04
C ALA A 54 -1.23 4.57 12.28
N ALA A 55 -1.53 5.56 11.43
CA ALA A 55 -0.53 6.38 10.76
C ALA A 55 0.29 7.16 11.81
N GLY A 56 1.62 7.14 11.68
CA GLY A 56 2.51 7.74 12.65
C GLY A 56 2.85 6.84 13.86
N GLN A 57 2.11 5.74 14.04
CA GLN A 57 2.30 4.80 15.16
C GLN A 57 2.86 3.46 14.68
N SER A 58 2.09 2.74 13.86
CA SER A 58 2.46 1.40 13.38
C SER A 58 3.04 1.41 11.96
N TYR A 59 2.88 2.54 11.25
CA TYR A 59 3.49 2.76 9.96
C TYR A 59 3.64 4.26 9.66
N GLN A 60 4.57 4.59 8.78
CA GLN A 60 4.68 5.91 8.15
C GLN A 60 4.15 5.84 6.72
N ARG A 61 3.46 6.90 6.28
CA ARG A 61 2.94 7.03 4.91
C ARG A 61 3.62 8.21 4.22
N SER A 62 4.20 7.96 3.06
CA SER A 62 4.80 8.99 2.21
C SER A 62 4.13 8.93 0.84
N ASN A 63 3.58 10.05 0.38
CA ASN A 63 2.97 10.13 -0.96
C ASN A 63 3.93 10.88 -1.89
N SER A 64 4.10 10.37 -3.11
CA SER A 64 4.83 11.02 -4.19
C SER A 64 3.98 11.01 -5.47
N THR A 65 4.45 11.70 -6.50
CA THR A 65 3.83 11.63 -7.83
C THR A 65 3.94 10.24 -8.46
N THR A 66 4.96 9.46 -8.09
CA THR A 66 5.20 8.11 -8.63
C THR A 66 4.47 7.01 -7.87
N GLY A 67 3.98 7.29 -6.66
CA GLY A 67 3.42 6.25 -5.82
C GLY A 67 3.09 6.67 -4.39
N ILE A 68 2.73 5.68 -3.58
CA ILE A 68 2.58 5.82 -2.13
C ILE A 68 3.41 4.73 -1.45
N ARG A 69 4.27 5.15 -0.54
CA ARG A 69 5.09 4.26 0.27
C ARG A 69 4.53 4.16 1.68
N PHE A 70 4.47 2.93 2.18
CA PHE A 70 4.08 2.59 3.55
C PHE A 70 5.25 1.87 4.23
N ASP A 71 5.86 2.53 5.21
CA ASP A 71 6.96 2.00 5.99
C ASP A 71 6.41 1.44 7.31
N MET A 72 6.39 0.12 7.46
CA MET A 72 5.80 -0.57 8.61
C MET A 72 6.83 -0.71 9.73
N SER A 73 6.42 -0.43 10.96
CA SER A 73 7.30 -0.55 12.14
C SER A 73 7.86 -1.97 12.35
N GLY A 74 7.24 -3.00 11.74
CA GLY A 74 7.73 -4.38 11.69
C GLY A 74 8.93 -4.61 10.76
N GLY A 75 9.54 -3.56 10.20
CA GLY A 75 10.73 -3.69 9.35
C GLY A 75 10.41 -4.15 7.93
N ALA A 76 9.26 -3.78 7.40
CA ALA A 76 8.88 -4.03 6.02
C ALA A 76 8.33 -2.75 5.39
N THR A 77 8.51 -2.60 4.09
CA THR A 77 7.99 -1.45 3.34
C THR A 77 7.20 -1.98 2.15
N ILE A 78 5.97 -1.48 1.98
CA ILE A 78 5.21 -1.70 0.75
C ILE A 78 5.03 -0.37 0.02
N GLU A 79 5.38 -0.34 -1.25
CA GLU A 79 5.21 0.80 -2.13
C GLU A 79 4.22 0.47 -3.24
N VAL A 80 3.28 1.37 -3.46
CA VAL A 80 2.27 1.32 -4.52
C VAL A 80 2.70 2.30 -5.59
N LEU A 81 2.99 1.82 -6.79
CA LEU A 81 3.48 2.62 -7.91
C LEU A 81 2.35 2.82 -8.93
N TRP A 82 2.14 4.07 -9.30
CA TRP A 82 1.24 4.47 -10.38
C TRP A 82 2.03 4.39 -11.69
N ARG A 83 1.76 3.37 -12.49
CA ARG A 83 2.36 3.22 -13.82
C ARG A 83 1.29 3.29 -14.88
#